data_AF-A0AAT9HT18-F1
#
_entry.id   AF-A0AAT9HT18-F1
#
_cell.length_a   1.000
_cell.length_b   1.000
_cell.length_c   1.000
_cell.angle_alpha   90.00
_cell.angle_beta   90.00
_cell.angle_gamma   90.00
#
_symmetry.space_group_name_H-M   'P 1'
#
loop_
_entity.id
_entity.type
_entity.pdbx_description
1 polymer ?
#
loop_
_entity_poly.entity_id
_entity_poly.type
_entity_poly.pdbx_seq_one_letter_code
_entity_poly.pdbx_strand_id
1 'polypeptide(L)'
;MVLKDQSLDSFGHVRLSGVGEWLAKQIEKRTGNEARTTVLGHVQQGGTPSAFDRWLATRFGLHAIDCVRDGDFGKMVALNGTDIVRVPMAAATARLKTVNPALYKEVGVFFG
;
A
#
# COMPACT_ATOMS: atom_id res chain seq x y z
N MET A 1 17.13 7.66 0.93
CA MET A 1 15.98 7.35 1.82
C MET A 1 15.93 8.45 2.88
N VAL A 2 14.80 9.14 3.06
CA VAL A 2 14.66 10.19 4.08
C VAL A 2 14.28 9.52 5.41
N LEU A 3 15.09 9.73 6.44
CA LEU A 3 14.92 9.15 7.77
C LEU A 3 14.77 10.27 8.79
N LYS A 4 13.81 10.14 9.71
CA LYS A 4 13.66 11.08 10.84
C LYS A 4 14.59 10.70 12.00
N ASP A 5 14.69 9.41 12.28
CA ASP A 5 15.68 8.79 13.16
C ASP A 5 16.01 7.38 12.60
N GLN A 6 17.15 6.81 12.96
CA GLN A 6 17.51 5.42 12.60
C GLN A 6 16.88 4.41 13.56
N SER A 7 15.77 4.76 14.21
CA SER A 7 15.13 3.85 15.16
C SER A 7 14.50 2.68 14.43
N LEU A 8 14.55 1.52 15.07
CA LEU A 8 13.91 0.30 14.59
C LEU A 8 12.50 0.20 15.18
N ASP A 9 11.55 -0.32 14.40
CA ASP A 9 10.26 -0.73 14.92
C ASP A 9 10.34 -2.06 15.68
N SER A 10 9.22 -2.53 16.23
CA SER A 10 9.13 -3.78 16.98
C SER A 10 9.44 -5.04 16.16
N PHE A 11 9.57 -4.91 14.83
CA PHE A 11 9.90 -5.98 13.90
C PHE A 11 11.31 -5.83 13.33
N GLY A 12 12.08 -4.85 13.78
CA GLY A 12 13.46 -4.62 13.35
C GLY A 12 13.59 -3.82 12.05
N HIS A 13 12.51 -3.19 11.56
CA HIS A 13 12.57 -2.36 10.37
C HIS A 13 12.92 -0.91 10.70
N VAL A 14 13.68 -0.26 9.82
CA VAL A 14 14.02 1.17 9.95
C VAL A 14 12.75 2.01 9.78
N ARG A 15 12.50 2.91 10.73
CA ARG A 15 11.37 3.84 10.65
C ARG A 15 11.61 4.91 9.57
N LEU A 16 10.76 4.90 8.55
CA LEU A 16 10.77 5.90 7.47
C LEU A 16 9.82 7.05 7.81
N SER A 17 10.31 8.29 7.76
CA SER A 17 9.48 9.48 7.97
C SER A 17 10.18 10.74 7.45
N GLY A 18 9.47 11.87 7.40
CA GLY A 18 10.02 13.20 7.09
C GLY A 18 10.19 13.53 5.61
N VAL A 19 9.78 12.67 4.67
CA VAL A 19 9.90 12.95 3.23
C VAL A 19 9.13 14.19 2.79
N GLY A 20 7.95 14.44 3.38
CA GLY A 20 7.15 15.63 3.09
C GLY A 20 7.86 16.92 3.50
N GLU A 21 8.36 16.98 4.73
CA GLU A 21 9.12 18.12 5.26
C GLU A 21 10.40 18.38 4.45
N TRP A 22 11.11 17.32 4.09
CA TRP A 22 12.28 17.41 3.22
C TRP A 22 11.91 18.00 1.86
N LEU A 23 10.82 17.54 1.24
CA LEU A 23 10.38 17.99 -0.07
C LEU A 23 9.94 19.46 -0.05
N ALA A 24 9.17 19.89 0.96
CA ALA A 24 8.75 21.29 1.10
C ALA A 24 9.95 22.24 1.17
N LYS A 25 10.98 21.91 1.97
CA LYS A 25 12.23 22.68 2.02
C LYS A 25 12.92 22.76 0.65
N GLN A 26 12.88 21.69 -0.15
CA GLN A 26 13.43 21.71 -1.51
C GLN A 26 12.61 22.59 -2.46
N ILE A 27 11.28 22.59 -2.34
CA ILE A 27 10.40 23.43 -3.15
C ILE A 27 10.64 24.90 -2.82
N GLU A 28 10.57 25.28 -1.54
CA GLU A 28 10.79 26.67 -1.09
C GLU A 28 12.14 27.21 -1.54
N LYS A 29 13.21 26.41 -1.38
CA LYS A 29 14.56 26.79 -1.81
C LYS A 29 14.66 27.06 -3.31
N ARG A 30 13.89 26.36 -4.13
CA ARG A 30 13.97 26.42 -5.61
C ARG A 30 13.03 27.44 -6.21
N THR A 31 11.88 27.70 -5.57
CA THR A 31 10.82 28.54 -6.12
C THR A 31 10.67 29.87 -5.39
N GLY A 32 11.14 29.99 -4.14
CA GLY A 32 10.89 31.13 -3.27
C GLY A 32 9.46 31.20 -2.72
N ASN A 33 8.61 30.21 -3.04
CA ASN A 33 7.21 30.15 -2.60
C ASN A 33 7.06 29.26 -1.38
N GLU A 34 6.23 29.68 -0.41
CA GLU A 34 5.88 28.89 0.79
C GLU A 34 5.31 27.51 0.40
N ALA A 35 5.80 26.43 1.02
CA ALA A 35 5.31 25.08 0.80
C ALA A 35 4.82 24.45 2.10
N ARG A 36 3.56 24.03 2.13
CA ARG A 36 2.96 23.36 3.29
C ARG A 36 2.98 21.86 3.14
N THR A 37 3.16 21.16 4.25
CA THR A 37 3.14 19.70 4.31
C THR A 37 1.98 19.21 5.16
N THR A 38 1.39 18.10 4.78
CA THR A 38 0.38 17.41 5.57
C THR A 38 0.72 15.93 5.57
N VAL A 39 0.88 15.36 6.77
CA VAL A 39 1.19 13.95 6.97
C VAL A 39 -0.03 13.28 7.58
N LEU A 40 -0.73 12.46 6.78
CA LEU A 40 -1.98 11.83 7.22
C LEU A 40 -1.74 10.69 8.24
N GLY A 41 -0.64 9.94 8.09
CA GLY A 41 -0.27 8.88 9.02
C GLY A 41 -1.38 7.85 9.26
N HIS A 42 -1.61 7.49 10.54
CA HIS A 42 -2.59 6.48 10.96
C HIS A 42 -4.04 6.79 10.59
N VAL A 43 -4.38 8.05 10.26
CA VAL A 43 -5.73 8.40 9.79
C VAL A 43 -6.11 7.59 8.55
N GLN A 44 -5.14 7.26 7.69
CA GLN A 44 -5.37 6.45 6.48
C GLN A 44 -5.72 4.99 6.77
N GLN A 45 -5.39 4.47 7.96
CA GLN A 45 -5.64 3.09 8.36
C GLN A 45 -6.94 2.94 9.17
N GLY A 46 -7.58 4.06 9.52
CA GLY A 46 -8.85 4.11 10.22
C GLY A 46 -10.01 4.50 9.31
N GLY A 47 -11.20 4.58 9.89
CA GLY A 47 -12.43 4.98 9.20
C GLY A 47 -13.32 3.80 8.80
N THR A 48 -14.51 4.13 8.30
CA THR A 48 -15.47 3.11 7.87
C THR A 48 -15.09 2.57 6.49
N PRO A 49 -14.95 1.25 6.29
CA PRO A 49 -14.62 0.68 4.99
C PRO A 49 -15.63 1.07 3.90
N SER A 50 -15.16 1.22 2.67
CA SER A 50 -16.02 1.52 1.52
C SER A 50 -16.95 0.33 1.20
N ALA A 51 -17.98 0.56 0.39
CA ALA A 51 -18.87 -0.52 -0.06
C ALA A 51 -18.08 -1.64 -0.78
N PHE A 52 -17.08 -1.25 -1.59
CA PHE A 52 -16.20 -2.18 -2.27
C PHE A 52 -15.37 -3.00 -1.27
N ASP A 53 -14.75 -2.36 -0.28
CA ASP A 53 -13.92 -3.05 0.72
C ASP A 53 -14.74 -4.06 1.52
N ARG A 54 -15.96 -3.70 1.91
CA ARG A 54 -16.87 -4.61 2.63
C ARG A 54 -17.21 -5.83 1.77
N TRP A 55 -17.59 -5.60 0.51
CA TRP A 55 -17.92 -6.69 -0.40
C TRP A 55 -16.72 -7.60 -0.68
N LEU A 56 -15.55 -7.02 -0.91
CA LEU A 56 -14.32 -7.77 -1.13
C LEU A 56 -13.93 -8.60 0.10
N ALA A 57 -14.03 -8.02 1.30
CA ALA A 57 -13.75 -8.73 2.55
C ALA A 57 -14.71 -9.92 2.75
N THR A 58 -16.01 -9.75 2.46
CA THR A 58 -16.97 -10.86 2.48
C THR A 58 -16.59 -11.97 1.52
N ARG A 59 -16.25 -11.62 0.27
CA ARG A 59 -15.80 -12.62 -0.73
C ARG A 59 -14.54 -13.35 -0.26
N PHE A 60 -13.54 -12.63 0.27
CA PHE A 60 -12.33 -13.25 0.79
C PHE A 60 -12.63 -14.23 1.94
N GLY A 61 -13.50 -13.84 2.89
CA GLY A 61 -13.89 -14.72 4.00
C GLY A 61 -14.56 -16.01 3.52
N LEU A 62 -15.51 -15.91 2.59
CA LEU A 62 -16.20 -17.07 2.01
C LEU A 62 -15.22 -18.04 1.35
N HIS A 63 -14.35 -17.53 0.46
CA HIS A 63 -13.39 -18.38 -0.24
C HIS A 63 -12.28 -18.93 0.66
N ALA A 64 -11.95 -18.25 1.76
CA ALA A 64 -11.02 -18.77 2.76
C ALA A 64 -11.62 -19.98 3.49
N ILE A 65 -12.91 -19.93 3.84
CA ILE A 65 -13.64 -21.07 4.41
C ILE A 65 -13.70 -22.23 3.41
N ASP A 66 -13.92 -21.96 2.13
CA ASP A 66 -13.86 -22.99 1.09
C ASP A 66 -12.48 -23.68 1.05
N CYS A 67 -11.38 -22.94 1.24
CA CYS A 67 -10.04 -23.55 1.30
C CYS A 67 -9.93 -24.54 2.46
N VAL A 68 -10.44 -24.17 3.64
CA VAL A 68 -10.43 -25.05 4.82
C VAL A 68 -11.29 -26.29 4.60
N ARG A 69 -12.51 -26.11 4.06
CA ARG A 69 -13.42 -27.21 3.74
C ARG A 69 -12.78 -28.21 2.78
N ASP A 70 -12.07 -27.72 1.78
CA ASP A 70 -11.45 -28.55 0.74
C ASP A 70 -10.08 -29.12 1.17
N GLY A 71 -9.60 -28.82 2.39
CA GLY A 71 -8.27 -29.22 2.87
C GLY A 71 -7.10 -28.52 2.16
N ASP A 72 -7.38 -27.41 1.47
CA ASP A 72 -6.45 -26.69 0.59
C ASP A 72 -5.62 -25.65 1.37
N PHE A 73 -4.85 -26.13 2.35
CA PHE A 73 -4.02 -25.31 3.24
C PHE A 73 -2.76 -24.74 2.56
N GLY A 74 -2.13 -23.75 3.21
CA GLY A 74 -0.91 -23.12 2.69
C GLY A 74 -1.14 -22.16 1.52
N LYS A 75 -2.41 -21.75 1.30
CA LYS A 75 -2.81 -20.79 0.27
C LYS A 75 -3.43 -19.54 0.88
N MET A 76 -3.26 -18.43 0.17
CA MET A 76 -3.88 -17.14 0.43
C MET A 76 -4.99 -16.91 -0.60
N VAL A 77 -6.09 -16.30 -0.17
CA VAL A 77 -7.13 -15.81 -1.07
C VAL A 77 -6.75 -14.42 -1.58
N ALA A 78 -6.86 -14.20 -2.89
CA ALA A 78 -6.52 -12.93 -3.53
C ALA A 78 -7.54 -12.53 -4.60
N LEU A 79 -7.53 -11.25 -4.98
CA LEU A 79 -8.30 -10.74 -6.12
C LEU A 79 -7.38 -10.65 -7.35
N ASN A 80 -7.78 -11.28 -8.45
CA ASN A 80 -7.15 -11.13 -9.76
C ASN A 80 -8.19 -10.65 -10.78
N GLY A 81 -8.08 -9.39 -11.23
CA GLY A 81 -9.17 -8.75 -11.96
C GLY A 81 -10.43 -8.69 -11.12
N THR A 82 -11.46 -9.43 -11.53
CA THR A 82 -12.74 -9.55 -10.82
C THR A 82 -12.86 -10.85 -10.01
N ASP A 83 -11.93 -11.78 -10.18
CA ASP A 83 -12.03 -13.16 -9.70
C ASP A 83 -11.30 -13.36 -8.39
N ILE A 84 -11.89 -14.18 -7.52
CA ILE A 84 -11.24 -14.62 -6.28
C ILE A 84 -10.45 -15.88 -6.57
N VAL A 85 -9.15 -15.82 -6.31
CA VAL A 85 -8.20 -16.90 -6.61
C VAL A 85 -7.50 -17.39 -5.36
N ARG A 86 -7.10 -18.66 -5.35
CA ARG A 86 -6.26 -19.25 -4.31
C ARG A 86 -4.80 -19.26 -4.78
N VAL A 87 -3.92 -18.64 -4.02
CA VAL A 87 -2.51 -18.47 -4.38
C VAL A 87 -1.63 -19.16 -3.34
N PRO A 88 -0.71 -20.06 -3.71
CA PRO A 88 0.26 -20.61 -2.78
C PRO A 88 1.03 -19.50 -2.05
N MET A 89 1.14 -19.59 -0.72
CA MET A 89 1.81 -18.53 0.06
C MET A 89 3.26 -18.31 -0.38
N ALA A 90 3.98 -19.38 -0.75
CA ALA A 90 5.33 -19.30 -1.28
C ALA A 90 5.43 -18.46 -2.56
N ALA A 91 4.42 -18.52 -3.43
CA ALA A 91 4.37 -17.69 -4.64
C ALA A 91 3.99 -16.24 -4.30
N ALA A 92 3.08 -16.05 -3.34
CA ALA A 92 2.63 -14.71 -2.93
C ALA A 92 3.75 -13.86 -2.31
N THR A 93 4.74 -14.49 -1.64
CA THR A 93 5.87 -13.80 -1.00
C THR A 93 7.14 -13.78 -1.85
N ALA A 94 7.16 -14.46 -3.00
CA ALA A 94 8.36 -14.60 -3.83
C ALA A 94 8.87 -13.29 -4.42
N ARG A 95 7.98 -12.33 -4.71
CA ARG A 95 8.33 -11.07 -5.35
C ARG A 95 7.43 -9.93 -4.87
N LEU A 96 8.02 -8.75 -4.71
CA LEU A 96 7.27 -7.52 -4.45
C LEU A 96 6.46 -7.10 -5.68
N LYS A 97 5.16 -6.83 -5.47
CA LYS A 97 4.31 -6.19 -6.48
C LYS A 97 4.66 -4.70 -6.57
N THR A 98 5.35 -4.31 -7.63
CA THR A 98 5.67 -2.90 -7.90
C THR A 98 4.57 -2.23 -8.70
N VAL A 99 4.44 -0.90 -8.57
CA VAL A 99 3.53 -0.10 -9.40
C VAL A 99 4.02 -0.14 -10.85
N ASN A 100 3.10 -0.26 -11.81
CA ASN A 100 3.42 -0.21 -13.23
C ASN A 100 3.83 1.23 -13.62
N PRO A 101 5.07 1.48 -14.11
CA PRO A 101 5.51 2.82 -14.49
C PRO A 101 4.67 3.47 -15.59
N ALA A 102 3.95 2.69 -16.40
CA ALA A 102 3.04 3.22 -17.42
C ALA A 102 1.91 4.07 -16.80
N LEU A 103 1.38 3.67 -15.63
CA LEU A 103 0.34 4.44 -14.93
C LEU A 103 0.84 5.82 -14.51
N TYR A 104 2.10 5.93 -14.08
CA TYR A 104 2.70 7.22 -13.76
C TYR A 104 2.84 8.10 -15.00
N LYS A 105 3.27 7.52 -16.13
CA LYS A 105 3.36 8.25 -17.40
C LYS A 105 2.00 8.74 -17.89
N GLU A 106 0.95 7.95 -17.70
CA GLU A 106 -0.42 8.31 -18.08
C GLU A 106 -0.93 9.52 -17.31
N VAL A 107 -0.72 9.55 -15.99
CA VAL A 107 -1.07 10.71 -15.15
C VAL A 107 -0.18 11.93 -15.45
N GLY A 108 0.93 11.72 -16.16
CA GLY A 108 1.83 12.74 -16.71
C GLY A 108 1.11 13.91 -17.39
N VAL A 109 -0.01 13.66 -18.08
CA VAL A 109 -0.78 14.69 -18.80
C VAL A 109 -1.35 15.79 -17.89
N PHE A 110 -1.50 15.51 -16.59
CA PHE A 110 -1.98 16.49 -15.62
C PHE A 110 -0.84 17.34 -15.02
N PHE A 111 0.41 16.95 -15.24
CA PHE A 111 1.58 17.70 -14.83
C PHE A 111 2.05 18.49 -16.07
N GLY A 112 1.96 19.83 -16.01
CA GLY A 112 2.35 20.71 -17.11
C GLY A 112 3.81 20.61 -17.52
#